data_AF-A0A7V9I2E8-F1
#
_entry.id   AF-A0A7V9I2E8-F1
#
_cell.length_a   1.000
_cell.length_b   1.000
_cell.length_c   1.000
_cell.angle_alpha   90.00
_cell.angle_beta   90.00
_cell.angle_gamma   90.00
#
_symmetry.space_group_name_H-M   'P 1'
#
loop_
_entity.id
_entity.type
_entity.pdbx_description
1 polymer ?
#
loop_
_entity_poly.entity_id
_entity_poly.type
_entity_poly.pdbx_seq_one_letter_code
_entity_poly.pdbx_strand_id
1 'polypeptide(L)'
;PAPSQGPSPSASDVWLVIYSVLPERIADFEALGRQVREAMAASTVETRKLQARELRLYRSALPNAQGRAMYFLQVPAITGDADRTGFDVLIDAVLPAQATALKTRLAAVLDPANPSGNALLFAVK
;
A
#
# COMPACT_ATOMS: atom_id res chain seq x y z
N PRO A 1 32.14 -8.07 0.13
CA PRO A 1 31.17 -7.78 1.22
C PRO A 1 29.73 -7.91 0.71
N ALA A 2 29.02 -8.97 1.12
CA ALA A 2 27.58 -9.06 0.86
C ALA A 2 26.85 -7.98 1.67
N PRO A 3 25.81 -7.33 1.13
CA PRO A 3 25.03 -6.36 1.89
C PRO A 3 24.39 -7.07 3.09
N SER A 4 24.63 -6.53 4.28
CA SER A 4 24.04 -7.00 5.52
C SER A 4 22.52 -6.99 5.40
N GLN A 5 21.93 -8.17 5.22
CA GLN A 5 20.47 -8.32 5.25
C GLN A 5 20.03 -8.05 6.68
N GLY A 6 19.18 -7.03 6.86
CA GLY A 6 18.51 -6.79 8.13
C GLY A 6 17.70 -8.02 8.57
N PRO A 7 17.22 -8.06 9.82
CA PRO A 7 16.41 -9.19 10.29
C PRO A 7 15.23 -9.40 9.33
N SER A 8 15.07 -10.64 8.86
CA SER A 8 13.94 -11.02 8.01
C SER A 8 12.63 -10.74 8.77
N PRO A 9 11.63 -10.10 8.13
CA PRO A 9 10.38 -9.79 8.81
C PRO A 9 9.71 -11.07 9.34
N SER A 10 9.21 -10.98 10.58
CA SER A 10 8.37 -11.99 11.21
C SER A 10 7.02 -12.07 10.50
N ALA A 11 6.35 -13.22 10.57
CA ALA A 11 4.98 -13.38 10.06
C ALA A 11 3.96 -12.41 10.70
N SER A 12 4.29 -11.81 11.85
CA SER A 12 3.52 -10.78 12.55
C SER A 12 3.81 -9.35 12.08
N ASP A 13 4.86 -9.13 11.28
CA ASP A 13 5.29 -7.80 10.89
C ASP A 13 4.34 -7.18 9.86
N VAL A 14 4.30 -5.85 9.84
CA VAL A 14 3.45 -5.09 8.92
C VAL A 14 4.23 -3.96 8.27
N TRP A 15 4.02 -3.80 6.97
CA TRP A 15 4.36 -2.59 6.24
C TRP A 15 3.27 -1.56 6.45
N LEU A 16 3.66 -0.36 6.89
CA LEU A 16 2.79 0.79 6.96
C LEU A 16 3.19 1.77 5.87
N VAL A 17 2.27 2.06 4.95
CA VAL A 17 2.48 3.04 3.89
C VAL A 17 1.57 4.23 4.12
N ILE A 18 2.17 5.41 4.21
CA ILE A 18 1.47 6.66 4.49
C ILE A 18 1.27 7.42 3.19
N TYR A 19 0.03 7.66 2.83
CA TYR A 19 -0.36 8.43 1.66
C TYR A 19 -0.90 9.80 2.05
N SER A 20 -0.41 10.84 1.38
CA SER A 20 -1.04 12.16 1.34
C SER A 20 -1.93 12.22 0.11
N VAL A 21 -3.23 12.37 0.28
CA VAL A 21 -4.25 12.32 -0.78
C VAL A 21 -4.87 13.70 -0.96
N LEU A 22 -5.07 14.10 -2.21
CA LEU A 22 -5.79 15.33 -2.55
C LEU A 22 -7.23 15.24 -2.01
N PRO A 23 -7.74 16.24 -1.25
CA PRO A 23 -9.05 16.18 -0.60
C PRO A 23 -10.21 15.85 -1.55
N GLU A 24 -10.17 16.38 -2.77
CA GLU A 24 -11.14 16.17 -3.84
C GLU A 24 -11.03 14.80 -4.51
N ARG A 25 -9.96 14.04 -4.27
CA ARG A 25 -9.68 12.73 -4.87
C ARG A 25 -9.79 11.56 -3.88
N ILE A 26 -10.32 11.82 -2.69
CA ILE A 26 -10.51 10.80 -1.65
C ILE A 26 -11.33 9.61 -2.15
N ALA A 27 -12.47 9.86 -2.79
CA ALA A 27 -13.35 8.80 -3.28
C ALA A 27 -12.64 7.92 -4.33
N ASP A 28 -11.82 8.53 -5.20
CA ASP A 28 -11.02 7.80 -6.19
C ASP A 28 -9.96 6.92 -5.53
N PHE A 29 -9.25 7.45 -4.53
CA PHE A 29 -8.22 6.72 -3.80
C PHE A 29 -8.81 5.52 -3.05
N GLU A 30 -9.93 5.70 -2.35
CA GLU A 30 -10.61 4.60 -1.67
C GLU A 30 -11.15 3.54 -2.64
N ALA A 31 -11.65 3.97 -3.81
CA ALA A 31 -12.09 3.05 -4.87
C ALA A 31 -10.92 2.22 -5.42
N LEU A 32 -9.76 2.85 -5.65
CA LEU A 32 -8.54 2.15 -6.06
C LEU A 32 -8.11 1.13 -5.00
N GLY A 33 -8.13 1.51 -3.71
CA GLY A 33 -7.82 0.59 -2.62
C GLY A 33 -8.75 -0.61 -2.55
N ARG A 34 -10.07 -0.41 -2.77
CA ARG A 34 -11.04 -1.52 -2.87
C ARG A 34 -10.73 -2.44 -4.05
N GLN A 35 -10.49 -1.87 -5.23
CA GLN A 35 -10.16 -2.62 -6.44
C GLN A 35 -8.91 -3.49 -6.26
N VAL A 36 -7.85 -2.94 -5.65
CA VAL A 36 -6.62 -3.69 -5.36
C VAL A 36 -6.91 -4.83 -4.38
N ARG A 37 -7.64 -4.56 -3.28
CA ARG A 37 -8.00 -5.59 -2.30
C ARG A 37 -8.82 -6.72 -2.90
N GLU A 38 -9.79 -6.39 -3.75
CA GLU A 38 -10.63 -7.37 -4.45
C GLU A 38 -9.79 -8.24 -5.40
N ALA A 39 -8.88 -7.64 -6.16
CA ALA A 39 -7.95 -8.38 -7.02
C ALA A 39 -7.01 -9.29 -6.22
N MET A 40 -6.53 -8.85 -5.06
CA MET A 40 -5.75 -9.70 -4.15
C MET A 40 -6.58 -10.89 -3.63
N ALA A 41 -7.84 -10.67 -3.27
CA ALA A 41 -8.73 -11.73 -2.80
C ALA A 41 -9.06 -12.76 -3.91
N ALA A 42 -9.11 -12.32 -5.16
CA ALA A 42 -9.35 -13.15 -6.34
C ALA A 42 -8.08 -13.82 -6.90
N SER A 43 -6.89 -13.46 -6.41
CA SER A 43 -5.61 -14.00 -6.88
C SER A 43 -5.54 -15.52 -6.73
N THR A 44 -4.82 -16.21 -7.61
CA THR A 44 -4.50 -17.64 -7.43
C THR A 44 -3.39 -17.88 -6.42
N VAL A 45 -2.67 -16.82 -6.02
CA VAL A 45 -1.56 -16.89 -5.06
C VAL A 45 -2.11 -16.78 -3.64
N GLU A 46 -1.89 -17.82 -2.83
CA GLU A 46 -2.42 -17.91 -1.46
C GLU A 46 -1.96 -16.76 -0.56
N THR A 47 -0.68 -16.36 -0.66
CA THR A 47 -0.14 -15.23 0.10
C THR A 47 -0.87 -13.92 -0.20
N ARG A 48 -1.30 -13.69 -1.45
CA ARG A 48 -2.10 -12.50 -1.83
C ARG A 48 -3.50 -12.53 -1.23
N LYS A 49 -4.12 -13.71 -1.16
CA LYS A 49 -5.42 -13.87 -0.47
C LYS A 49 -5.30 -13.57 1.02
N LEU A 50 -4.25 -14.06 1.67
CA LEU A 50 -4.00 -13.79 3.09
C LEU A 50 -3.76 -12.30 3.32
N GLN A 51 -2.92 -11.67 2.49
CA GLN A 51 -2.74 -10.21 2.56
C GLN A 51 -4.04 -9.45 2.35
N ALA A 52 -4.92 -9.87 1.43
CA ALA A 52 -6.21 -9.20 1.18
C ALA A 52 -7.12 -9.18 2.43
N ARG A 53 -7.09 -10.24 3.25
CA ARG A 53 -7.90 -10.38 4.46
C ARG A 53 -7.45 -9.45 5.58
N GLU A 54 -6.15 -9.25 5.70
CA GLU A 54 -5.52 -8.44 6.74
C GLU A 54 -5.09 -7.05 6.27
N LEU A 55 -5.28 -6.72 4.98
CA LEU A 55 -5.07 -5.40 4.43
C LEU A 55 -6.05 -4.41 5.10
N ARG A 56 -5.51 -3.31 5.63
CA ARG A 56 -6.33 -2.26 6.24
C ARG A 56 -5.91 -0.91 5.68
N LEU A 57 -6.91 -0.09 5.36
CA LEU A 57 -6.71 1.28 4.93
C LEU A 57 -7.43 2.18 5.94
N TYR A 58 -6.65 2.93 6.72
CA TYR A 58 -7.17 3.83 7.73
C TYR A 58 -7.03 5.27 7.26
N ARG A 59 -8.09 6.06 7.44
CA ARG A 59 -8.05 7.50 7.20
C ARG A 59 -7.79 8.23 8.51
N SER A 60 -6.84 9.16 8.51
CA SER A 60 -6.65 10.09 9.62
C SER A 60 -7.88 10.99 9.82
N ALA A 61 -8.26 11.24 11.07
CA ALA A 61 -9.30 12.22 11.40
C ALA A 61 -8.86 13.66 11.07
N LEU A 62 -7.55 13.92 11.08
CA LEU A 62 -6.97 15.23 10.79
C LEU A 62 -6.20 15.20 9.46
N PRO A 63 -6.30 16.26 8.64
CA PRO A 63 -5.43 16.42 7.48
C PRO A 63 -3.99 16.72 7.92
N ASN A 64 -3.04 16.60 6.99
CA ASN A 64 -1.68 17.07 7.22
C ASN A 64 -1.60 18.61 7.24
N ALA A 65 -0.41 19.15 7.47
CA ALA A 65 -0.17 20.59 7.53
C ALA A 65 -0.53 21.34 6.22
N GLN A 66 -0.57 20.64 5.09
CA GLN A 66 -0.94 21.17 3.78
C GLN A 66 -2.44 20.96 3.45
N GLY A 67 -3.25 20.50 4.42
CA GLY A 67 -4.67 20.26 4.23
C GLY A 67 -5.01 18.97 3.45
N ARG A 68 -4.02 18.09 3.21
CA ARG A 68 -4.24 16.80 2.51
C ARG A 68 -4.80 15.75 3.44
N ALA A 69 -5.65 14.88 2.91
CA ALA A 69 -6.12 13.73 3.67
C ALA A 69 -4.97 12.73 3.85
N MET A 70 -4.76 12.25 5.07
CA MET A 70 -3.75 11.24 5.34
C MET A 70 -4.37 9.84 5.43
N TYR A 71 -3.76 8.89 4.74
CA TYR A 71 -4.13 7.49 4.79
C TYR A 71 -2.97 6.62 5.22
N PHE A 72 -3.28 5.60 6.01
CA PHE A 72 -2.36 4.59 6.48
C PHE A 72 -2.79 3.24 5.90
N LEU A 73 -2.02 2.74 4.94
CA LEU A 73 -2.16 1.40 4.41
C LEU A 73 -1.31 0.45 5.25
N GLN A 74 -1.94 -0.46 5.96
CA GLN A 74 -1.30 -1.55 6.66
C GLN A 74 -1.34 -2.80 5.78
N VAL A 75 -0.17 -3.33 5.46
CA VAL A 75 0.00 -4.56 4.67
C VAL A 75 0.76 -5.58 5.50
N PRO A 76 0.24 -6.81 5.68
CA PRO A 76 0.99 -7.89 6.31
C PRO A 76 2.29 -8.19 5.55
N ALA A 77 3.43 -8.19 6.26
CA ALA A 77 4.75 -8.46 5.71
C ALA A 77 5.04 -9.97 5.59
N ILE A 78 4.03 -10.75 5.18
CA ILE A 78 4.08 -12.22 5.06
C ILE A 78 5.21 -12.70 4.13
N THR A 79 5.61 -11.85 3.20
CA THR A 79 6.65 -12.07 2.18
C THR A 79 7.93 -11.27 2.44
N GLY A 80 8.03 -10.64 3.62
CA GLY A 80 9.18 -9.85 4.04
C GLY A 80 9.46 -8.62 3.18
N ASP A 81 10.74 -8.36 2.91
CA ASP A 81 11.23 -7.22 2.11
C ASP A 81 10.93 -7.33 0.61
N ALA A 82 10.61 -8.54 0.13
CA ALA A 82 10.26 -8.77 -1.28
C ALA A 82 8.99 -8.00 -1.69
N ASP A 83 8.17 -7.60 -0.70
CA ASP A 83 6.95 -6.85 -0.87
C ASP A 83 6.94 -5.63 0.05
N ARG A 84 7.91 -4.71 -0.05
CA ARG A 84 7.73 -3.36 0.50
C ARG A 84 6.53 -2.72 -0.21
N THR A 85 5.33 -2.95 0.30
CA THR A 85 4.10 -2.95 -0.51
C THR A 85 3.31 -1.67 -0.33
N GLY A 86 3.58 -0.68 -1.18
CA GLY A 86 2.58 0.31 -1.52
C GLY A 86 1.55 -0.24 -2.52
N PHE A 87 0.50 0.53 -2.78
CA PHE A 87 -0.46 0.21 -3.83
C PHE A 87 0.20 0.08 -5.21
N ASP A 88 1.27 0.81 -5.50
CA ASP A 88 2.04 0.67 -6.73
C ASP A 88 2.57 -0.76 -6.92
N VAL A 89 3.17 -1.34 -5.88
CA VAL A 89 3.70 -2.72 -5.88
C VAL A 89 2.56 -3.74 -5.92
N LEU A 90 1.50 -3.52 -5.12
CA LEU A 90 0.34 -4.40 -5.12
C LEU A 90 -0.35 -4.43 -6.49
N ILE A 91 -0.46 -3.28 -7.16
CA ILE A 91 -1.02 -3.16 -8.51
C ILE A 91 -0.22 -4.02 -9.50
N ASP A 92 1.11 -3.97 -9.50
CA ASP A 92 1.92 -4.82 -10.39
C ASP A 92 1.68 -6.30 -10.12
N ALA A 93 1.57 -6.66 -8.84
CA ALA A 93 1.48 -8.04 -8.42
C ALA A 93 0.13 -8.69 -8.78
N VAL A 94 -0.98 -7.94 -8.68
CA VAL A 94 -2.33 -8.53 -8.85
C VAL A 94 -3.10 -8.02 -10.06
N LEU A 95 -2.66 -6.93 -10.68
CA LEU A 95 -3.32 -6.31 -11.84
C LEU A 95 -2.30 -5.91 -12.94
N PRO A 96 -1.38 -6.80 -13.36
CA PRO A 96 -0.27 -6.45 -14.25
C PRO A 96 -0.73 -5.86 -15.60
N ALA A 97 -1.82 -6.39 -16.18
CA ALA A 97 -2.37 -5.89 -17.44
C ALA A 97 -2.93 -4.45 -17.35
N GLN A 98 -3.29 -4.00 -16.14
CA GLN A 98 -3.84 -2.66 -15.89
C GLN A 98 -2.85 -1.76 -15.15
N ALA A 99 -1.62 -2.25 -14.89
CA ALA A 99 -0.71 -1.62 -13.95
C ALA A 99 -0.39 -0.16 -14.31
N THR A 100 -0.05 0.12 -15.57
CA THR A 100 0.25 1.48 -16.05
C THR A 100 -0.92 2.44 -15.82
N ALA A 101 -2.14 2.02 -16.14
CA ALA A 101 -3.33 2.85 -15.99
C ALA A 101 -3.66 3.11 -14.52
N LEU A 102 -3.62 2.06 -13.69
CA LEU A 102 -3.91 2.17 -12.25
C LEU A 102 -2.85 2.96 -11.50
N LYS A 103 -1.58 2.82 -11.87
CA LYS A 103 -0.48 3.62 -11.30
C LYS A 103 -0.57 5.08 -11.70
N THR A 104 -0.93 5.38 -12.95
CA THR A 104 -1.23 6.76 -13.37
C THR A 104 -2.37 7.35 -12.55
N ARG A 105 -3.44 6.56 -12.34
CA ARG A 105 -4.56 6.97 -11.48
C ARG A 105 -4.11 7.18 -10.04
N LEU A 106 -3.29 6.29 -9.48
CA LEU A 106 -2.73 6.42 -8.14
C LEU A 106 -1.92 7.71 -8.01
N ALA A 107 -1.01 8.00 -8.93
CA ALA A 107 -0.23 9.24 -8.92
C ALA A 107 -1.14 10.48 -9.01
N ALA A 108 -2.23 10.42 -9.77
CA ALA A 108 -3.17 11.54 -9.94
C ALA A 108 -4.06 11.84 -8.72
N VAL A 109 -4.17 10.92 -7.75
CA VAL A 109 -4.94 11.14 -6.52
C VAL A 109 -4.04 11.54 -5.34
N LEU A 110 -2.74 11.26 -5.44
CA LEU A 110 -1.76 11.57 -4.40
C LEU A 110 -1.27 13.01 -4.51
N ASP A 111 -0.75 13.51 -3.39
CA ASP A 111 -0.02 14.77 -3.35
C ASP A 111 1.22 14.67 -4.28
N PRO A 112 1.39 15.55 -5.28
CA PRO A 112 2.56 15.55 -6.15
C PRO A 112 3.89 15.71 -5.40
N ALA A 113 3.87 16.31 -4.20
CA ALA A 113 5.03 16.40 -3.33
C ALA A 113 5.38 15.07 -2.63
N ASN A 114 4.46 14.10 -2.65
CA ASN A 114 4.64 12.75 -2.09
C ASN A 114 3.93 11.68 -2.96
N PRO A 115 4.40 11.43 -4.20
CA PRO A 115 3.70 10.63 -5.19
C PRO A 115 3.75 9.12 -4.94
N SER A 116 4.62 8.67 -4.02
CA SER A 116 4.85 7.25 -3.72
C SER A 116 4.28 6.85 -2.35
N GLY A 117 3.96 7.83 -1.50
CA GLY A 117 3.76 7.62 -0.08
C GLY A 117 5.08 7.33 0.66
N ASN A 118 5.05 7.42 1.99
CA ASN A 118 6.17 7.05 2.85
C ASN A 118 5.95 5.64 3.41
N ALA A 119 6.80 4.68 3.04
CA ALA A 119 6.73 3.31 3.51
C ALA A 119 7.67 3.08 4.70
N LEU A 120 7.11 2.61 5.82
CA LEU A 120 7.79 2.29 7.07
C LEU A 120 7.52 0.83 7.43
N LEU A 121 8.53 0.09 7.90
CA LEU A 121 8.35 -1.26 8.44
C LEU A 121 8.09 -1.16 9.94
N PHE A 122 7.04 -1.81 10.44
CA PHE A 122 6.80 -1.99 11.86
C PHE A 122 6.95 -3.47 12.22
N ALA A 123 7.98 -3.75 13.03
CA ALA A 123 8.17 -5.08 13.60
C ALA A 123 7.25 -5.25 14.82
N VAL A 124 6.31 -6.20 14.75
CA VAL A 124 5.39 -6.48 15.86
C VAL A 124 5.99 -7.64 16.65
N LYS A 125 6.66 -7.29 17.75
CA LYS A 125 7.26 -8.23 18.71
C LYS A 125 6.21 -8.85 19.62
#